data_AF-A0A7J6AFW0-F1
#
_entry.id   AF-A0A7J6AFW0-F1
#
_cell.length_a   1.000
_cell.length_b   1.000
_cell.length_c   1.000
_cell.angle_alpha   90.00
_cell.angle_beta   90.00
_cell.angle_gamma   90.00
#
_symmetry.space_group_name_H-M   'P 1'
#
loop_
_entity.id
_entity.type
_entity.pdbx_description
1 polymer ?
#
loop_
_entity_poly.entity_id
_entity_poly.type
_entity_poly.pdbx_seq_one_letter_code
_entity_poly.pdbx_strand_id
1 'polypeptide(L)'
;MLILSRNTIFTLGQREAVLTQAELEGPILIPHAVQRADSRYPYETLFRSQHYALLDNACREFLFLSDFFMVTGNSALDLFNCVMGKTLSMFLKNIATYVSDCYDSIAVFLCIHIILRFKNITAKRNIPALDKYTHTHTRSSASCSYWEAVLEMLWPRFELILEMNIQSIRDTDPQKLGVLDTRPHYITRRYAEFSSGIVSINQTFPNERTNVLLGQLQIEVENFVLKMAAEFPSRRDQLIFLINNYDMMLGVLMERAADDSKEVEGFQQLLLARTQEFIEEILAPPFGGMITFVKESEALMEKGQLDKLKNDEVRITQLVRGFSSTWKQSVESLSQDVMRSFTNFKNGTSIIQGALTQLIQYYHGFHKILSQPTFRSLAVRSELINLHHLMVEVKKHKPNF
;
A
#
# COMPACT_ATOMS: atom_id res chain seq x y z
N MET A 1 11.15 -29.99 -15.35
CA MET A 1 11.23 -29.06 -14.20
C MET A 1 9.81 -28.56 -13.94
N LEU A 2 9.21 -28.87 -12.78
CA LEU A 2 7.79 -28.58 -12.49
C LEU A 2 7.55 -27.15 -11.96
N ILE A 3 8.61 -26.37 -11.77
CA ILE A 3 8.55 -25.03 -11.17
C ILE A 3 8.22 -24.00 -12.26
N LEU A 4 7.25 -23.15 -11.98
CA LEU A 4 6.95 -21.97 -12.80
C LEU A 4 8.03 -20.90 -12.55
N SER A 5 8.77 -20.49 -13.59
CA SER A 5 9.94 -19.61 -13.44
C SER A 5 9.62 -18.11 -13.49
N ARG A 6 8.35 -17.71 -13.65
CA ARG A 6 7.94 -16.31 -13.87
C ARG A 6 6.62 -15.98 -13.18
N ASN A 7 6.60 -16.04 -11.85
CA ASN A 7 5.58 -15.32 -11.08
C ASN A 7 6.08 -13.92 -10.74
N THR A 8 5.17 -12.95 -10.66
CA THR A 8 5.45 -11.62 -10.14
C THR A 8 5.77 -11.73 -8.65
N ILE A 9 7.02 -11.48 -8.26
CA ILE A 9 7.49 -11.57 -6.86
C ILE A 9 6.85 -10.53 -5.92
N PHE A 10 6.15 -9.53 -6.47
CA PHE A 10 5.50 -8.45 -5.72
C PHE A 10 3.97 -8.60 -5.62
N THR A 11 3.38 -9.57 -6.32
CA THR A 11 1.91 -9.67 -6.41
C THR A 11 1.45 -11.03 -5.92
N LEU A 12 0.53 -11.03 -4.96
CA LEU A 12 -0.03 -12.26 -4.38
C LEU A 12 -0.94 -13.01 -5.38
N GLY A 13 -1.84 -12.31 -6.06
CA GLY A 13 -2.75 -12.91 -7.04
C GLY A 13 -3.49 -14.15 -6.52
N GLN A 14 -3.57 -15.19 -7.33
CA GLN A 14 -4.20 -16.47 -6.96
C GLN A 14 -3.34 -17.35 -6.05
N ARG A 15 -2.10 -16.96 -5.73
CA ARG A 15 -1.17 -17.78 -4.93
C ARG A 15 -1.66 -17.99 -3.50
N GLU A 16 -2.49 -17.07 -2.99
CA GLU A 16 -3.13 -17.18 -1.67
C GLU A 16 -4.06 -18.39 -1.56
N ALA A 17 -4.57 -18.90 -2.69
CA ALA A 17 -5.47 -20.05 -2.72
C ALA A 17 -4.88 -21.28 -2.01
N VAL A 18 -3.54 -21.42 -2.01
CA VAL A 18 -2.82 -22.53 -1.36
C VAL A 18 -3.06 -22.59 0.15
N LEU A 19 -3.47 -21.46 0.76
CA LEU A 19 -3.78 -21.36 2.19
C LEU A 19 -5.24 -21.67 2.51
N THR A 20 -6.11 -21.81 1.50
CA THR A 20 -7.52 -22.16 1.70
C THR A 20 -7.64 -23.59 2.23
N GLN A 21 -8.68 -23.87 3.02
CA GLN A 21 -8.89 -25.19 3.60
C GLN A 21 -8.97 -26.30 2.53
N ALA A 22 -9.56 -25.99 1.36
CA ALA A 22 -9.72 -26.94 0.26
C ALA A 22 -8.37 -27.30 -0.41
N GLU A 23 -7.48 -26.33 -0.60
CA GLU A 23 -6.19 -26.58 -1.24
C GLU A 23 -5.13 -27.09 -0.26
N LEU A 24 -5.14 -26.59 0.99
CA LEU A 24 -4.14 -26.90 2.00
C LEU A 24 -4.04 -28.42 2.26
N GLU A 25 -5.18 -29.06 2.52
CA GLU A 25 -5.32 -30.51 2.69
C GLU A 25 -5.78 -31.21 1.39
N GLY A 26 -5.69 -30.51 0.26
CA GLY A 26 -6.05 -31.03 -1.06
C GLY A 26 -5.08 -32.11 -1.54
N PRO A 27 -5.47 -32.86 -2.61
CA PRO A 27 -4.67 -33.98 -3.13
C PRO A 27 -3.20 -33.63 -3.37
N ILE A 28 -2.34 -34.62 -3.13
CA ILE A 28 -0.90 -34.49 -3.40
C ILE A 28 -0.66 -34.55 -4.92
N LEU A 29 0.30 -33.75 -5.38
CA LEU A 29 0.71 -33.72 -6.78
C LEU A 29 1.48 -35.00 -7.12
N ILE A 30 1.00 -35.74 -8.11
CA ILE A 30 1.61 -36.98 -8.58
C ILE A 30 2.57 -36.65 -9.74
N PRO A 31 3.90 -36.83 -9.60
CA PRO A 31 4.87 -36.37 -10.60
C PRO A 31 4.60 -36.87 -12.02
N HIS A 32 4.17 -38.13 -12.16
CA HIS A 32 3.89 -38.75 -13.46
C HIS A 32 2.64 -38.17 -14.13
N ALA A 33 1.61 -37.82 -13.35
CA ALA A 33 0.40 -37.20 -13.88
C ALA A 33 0.67 -35.76 -14.30
N VAL A 34 1.43 -35.01 -13.48
CA VAL A 34 1.80 -33.63 -13.77
C VAL A 34 2.69 -33.52 -15.01
N GLN A 35 3.66 -34.42 -15.18
CA GLN A 35 4.51 -34.46 -16.37
C GLN A 35 3.71 -34.76 -17.64
N ARG A 36 2.71 -35.65 -17.57
CA ARG A 36 1.82 -35.93 -18.71
C ARG A 36 0.94 -34.72 -19.07
N ALA A 37 0.58 -33.90 -18.10
CA ALA A 37 -0.26 -32.72 -18.29
C ALA A 37 0.53 -31.43 -18.59
N ASP A 38 1.87 -31.51 -18.72
CA ASP A 38 2.80 -30.37 -18.88
C ASP A 38 2.51 -29.16 -17.95
N SER A 39 2.02 -29.46 -16.75
CA SER A 39 1.60 -28.43 -15.79
C SER A 39 2.78 -27.99 -14.95
N ARG A 40 2.90 -26.67 -14.74
CA ARG A 40 3.93 -26.05 -13.91
C ARG A 40 3.28 -25.32 -12.74
N TYR A 41 3.91 -25.39 -11.57
CA TYR A 41 3.37 -24.85 -10.33
C TYR A 41 4.31 -23.85 -9.67
N PRO A 42 3.77 -22.84 -8.96
CA PRO A 42 4.54 -22.05 -8.02
C PRO A 42 5.19 -22.94 -6.95
N TYR A 43 6.30 -22.47 -6.37
CA TYR A 43 7.04 -23.26 -5.39
C TYR A 43 6.21 -23.60 -4.15
N GLU A 44 5.43 -22.64 -3.63
CA GLU A 44 4.59 -22.83 -2.44
C GLU A 44 3.56 -23.96 -2.62
N THR A 45 3.08 -24.19 -3.85
CA THR A 45 2.15 -25.30 -4.16
C THR A 45 2.85 -26.65 -4.08
N LEU A 46 4.08 -26.74 -4.60
CA LEU A 46 4.93 -27.93 -4.50
C LEU A 46 5.31 -28.19 -3.04
N PHE A 47 5.73 -27.14 -2.33
CA PHE A 47 6.08 -27.16 -0.92
C PHE A 47 4.91 -27.68 -0.07
N ARG A 48 3.70 -27.12 -0.26
CA ARG A 48 2.47 -27.58 0.38
C ARG A 48 2.22 -29.06 0.09
N SER A 49 2.30 -29.49 -1.17
CA SER A 49 2.05 -30.88 -1.55
C SER A 49 3.01 -31.86 -0.89
N GLN A 50 4.30 -31.53 -0.85
CA GLN A 50 5.33 -32.37 -0.26
C GLN A 50 5.14 -32.46 1.26
N HIS A 51 4.87 -31.34 1.92
CA HIS A 51 4.69 -31.29 3.37
C HIS A 51 3.37 -31.91 3.83
N TYR A 52 2.30 -31.81 3.04
CA TYR A 52 1.06 -32.52 3.33
C TYR A 52 1.24 -34.04 3.24
N ALA A 53 1.96 -34.52 2.21
CA ALA A 53 2.31 -35.94 2.10
C ALA A 53 3.16 -36.40 3.30
N LEU A 54 4.13 -35.59 3.71
CA LEU A 54 4.97 -35.88 4.88
C LEU A 54 4.15 -35.95 6.16
N LEU A 55 3.28 -34.96 6.40
CA LEU A 55 2.37 -34.91 7.54
C LEU A 55 1.51 -36.16 7.61
N ASP A 56 0.77 -36.48 6.53
CA ASP A 56 -0.17 -37.61 6.50
C ASP A 56 0.52 -38.95 6.74
N ASN A 57 1.67 -39.18 6.07
CA ASN A 57 2.44 -40.40 6.27
C ASN A 57 3.07 -40.48 7.66
N ALA A 58 3.67 -39.41 8.16
CA ALA A 58 4.25 -39.39 9.51
C ALA A 58 3.19 -39.65 10.59
N CYS A 59 1.98 -39.10 10.42
CA CYS A 59 0.87 -39.35 11.32
C CYS A 59 0.47 -40.82 11.35
N ARG A 60 0.25 -41.43 10.19
CA ARG A 60 -0.11 -42.86 10.10
C ARG A 60 0.99 -43.77 10.59
N GLU A 61 2.23 -43.48 10.23
CA GLU A 61 3.40 -44.27 10.62
C GLU A 61 3.59 -44.24 12.13
N PHE A 62 3.47 -43.08 12.77
CA PHE A 62 3.61 -43.00 14.23
C PHE A 62 2.56 -43.84 14.97
N LEU A 63 1.29 -43.78 14.52
CA LEU A 63 0.21 -44.58 15.10
C LEU A 63 0.46 -46.08 14.87
N PHE A 64 0.81 -46.45 13.63
CA PHE A 64 1.14 -47.84 13.31
C PHE A 64 2.29 -48.37 14.16
N LEU A 65 3.39 -47.63 14.28
CA LEU A 65 4.55 -48.03 15.08
C LEU A 65 4.20 -48.17 16.56
N SER A 66 3.41 -47.23 17.09
CA SER A 66 2.96 -47.27 18.49
C SER A 66 2.08 -48.49 18.76
N ASP A 67 1.11 -48.75 17.88
CA ASP A 67 0.14 -49.83 18.05
C ASP A 67 0.75 -51.21 17.74
N PHE A 68 1.48 -51.35 16.65
CA PHE A 68 2.04 -52.63 16.21
C PHE A 68 3.15 -53.13 17.14
N PHE A 69 4.04 -52.24 17.58
CA PHE A 69 5.15 -52.58 18.48
C PHE A 69 4.82 -52.36 19.96
N MET A 70 3.60 -51.90 20.30
CA MET A 70 3.14 -51.64 21.66
C MET A 70 4.08 -50.70 22.44
N VAL A 71 4.61 -49.68 21.76
CA VAL A 71 5.51 -48.67 22.34
C VAL A 71 4.77 -47.36 22.58
N THR A 72 5.10 -46.65 23.66
CA THR A 72 4.52 -45.35 24.01
C THR A 72 5.58 -44.36 24.47
N GLY A 73 5.23 -43.07 24.51
CA GLY A 73 6.10 -42.01 24.99
C GLY A 73 7.41 -41.92 24.19
N ASN A 74 8.54 -41.82 24.88
CA ASN A 74 9.85 -41.64 24.23
C ASN A 74 10.26 -42.83 23.36
N SER A 75 9.95 -44.07 23.76
CA SER A 75 10.28 -45.26 22.96
C SER A 75 9.59 -45.28 21.60
N ALA A 76 8.35 -44.78 21.53
CA ALA A 76 7.63 -44.61 20.26
C ALA A 76 8.27 -43.52 19.38
N LEU A 77 8.74 -42.42 19.99
CA LEU A 77 9.45 -41.36 19.29
C LEU A 77 10.81 -41.84 18.75
N ASP A 78 11.55 -42.62 19.52
CA ASP A 78 12.83 -43.18 19.09
C ASP A 78 12.65 -44.14 17.90
N LEU A 79 11.63 -45.01 17.96
CA LEU A 79 11.31 -45.92 16.87
C LEU A 79 10.86 -45.16 15.62
N PHE A 80 10.01 -44.14 15.78
CA PHE A 80 9.61 -43.27 14.69
C PHE A 80 10.82 -42.56 14.06
N ASN A 81 11.76 -42.05 14.85
CA ASN A 81 12.96 -41.39 14.36
C ASN A 81 13.89 -42.37 13.61
N CYS A 82 13.96 -43.65 14.02
CA CYS A 82 14.67 -44.68 13.28
C CYS A 82 14.11 -44.90 11.86
N VAL A 83 12.78 -44.79 11.69
CA VAL A 83 12.10 -44.96 10.39
C VAL A 83 12.11 -43.68 9.57
N MET A 84 11.63 -42.58 10.13
CA MET A 84 11.34 -41.32 9.43
C MET A 84 12.47 -40.29 9.50
N GLY A 85 13.43 -40.42 10.43
CA GLY A 85 14.44 -39.38 10.69
C GLY A 85 15.30 -39.02 9.48
N LYS A 86 15.67 -40.00 8.64
CA LYS A 86 16.42 -39.74 7.39
C LYS A 86 15.57 -38.96 6.37
N THR A 87 14.28 -39.29 6.27
CA THR A 87 13.34 -38.58 5.40
C THR A 87 13.15 -37.14 5.85
N LEU A 88 12.93 -36.91 7.15
CA LEU A 88 12.84 -35.56 7.72
C LEU A 88 14.10 -34.75 7.43
N SER A 89 15.27 -35.33 7.64
CA SER A 89 16.57 -34.69 7.37
C SER A 89 16.73 -34.31 5.88
N MET A 90 16.29 -35.19 4.97
CA MET A 90 16.31 -34.92 3.53
C MET A 90 15.42 -33.74 3.15
N PHE A 91 14.22 -33.65 3.73
CA PHE A 91 13.32 -32.52 3.53
C PHE A 91 13.94 -31.21 4.02
N LEU A 92 14.48 -31.20 5.25
CA LEU A 92 15.15 -30.02 5.81
C LEU A 92 16.29 -29.53 4.89
N LYS A 93 17.14 -30.46 4.40
CA LYS A 93 18.23 -30.11 3.48
C LYS A 93 17.72 -29.54 2.16
N ASN A 94 16.64 -30.09 1.60
CA ASN A 94 16.05 -29.59 0.36
C ASN A 94 15.49 -28.17 0.53
N ILE A 95 14.78 -27.93 1.64
CA ILE A 95 14.24 -26.60 1.97
C ILE A 95 15.39 -25.60 2.16
N ALA A 96 16.41 -25.94 2.94
CA ALA A 96 17.57 -25.09 3.16
C ALA A 96 18.23 -24.68 1.83
N THR A 97 18.37 -25.62 0.89
CA THR A 97 18.94 -25.36 -0.44
C THR A 97 18.10 -24.34 -1.20
N TYR A 98 16.78 -24.53 -1.29
CA TYR A 98 15.90 -23.60 -1.99
C TYR A 98 15.87 -22.20 -1.33
N VAL A 99 15.74 -22.16 0.00
CA VAL A 99 15.60 -20.92 0.77
C VAL A 99 16.86 -20.06 0.67
N SER A 100 18.04 -20.67 0.60
CA SER A 100 19.32 -19.94 0.53
C SER A 100 19.43 -18.95 -0.64
N ASP A 101 18.77 -19.22 -1.77
CA ASP A 101 18.83 -18.43 -2.99
C ASP A 101 17.45 -17.92 -3.46
N CYS A 102 16.43 -18.00 -2.61
CA CYS A 102 15.08 -17.55 -2.94
C CYS A 102 14.91 -16.04 -2.68
N TYR A 103 14.50 -15.25 -3.68
CA TYR A 103 14.20 -13.81 -3.51
C TYR A 103 12.70 -13.48 -3.60
N ASP A 104 11.84 -14.50 -3.70
CA ASP A 104 10.38 -14.34 -3.69
C ASP A 104 9.88 -14.37 -2.24
N SER A 105 9.78 -13.18 -1.62
CA SER A 105 9.30 -13.03 -0.24
C SER A 105 7.86 -13.53 -0.06
N ILE A 106 6.99 -13.38 -1.08
CA ILE A 106 5.62 -13.91 -1.03
C ILE A 106 5.64 -15.43 -0.97
N ALA A 107 6.44 -16.11 -1.79
CA ALA A 107 6.58 -17.58 -1.74
C ALA A 107 7.02 -18.05 -0.36
N VAL A 108 8.06 -17.41 0.20
CA VAL A 108 8.59 -17.75 1.52
C VAL A 108 7.53 -17.54 2.59
N PHE A 109 6.80 -16.42 2.55
CA PHE A 109 5.75 -16.11 3.52
C PHE A 109 4.55 -17.06 3.42
N LEU A 110 4.14 -17.45 2.21
CA LEU A 110 3.14 -18.49 2.01
C LEU A 110 3.62 -19.82 2.60
N CYS A 111 4.88 -20.21 2.39
CA CYS A 111 5.46 -21.41 2.99
C CYS A 111 5.43 -21.36 4.53
N ILE A 112 5.75 -20.21 5.14
CA ILE A 112 5.64 -20.00 6.59
C ILE A 112 4.21 -20.28 7.05
N HIS A 113 3.22 -19.67 6.41
CA HIS A 113 1.81 -19.82 6.78
C HIS A 113 1.28 -21.25 6.53
N ILE A 114 1.77 -21.96 5.51
CA ILE A 114 1.50 -23.39 5.31
C ILE A 114 2.00 -24.20 6.52
N ILE A 115 3.24 -23.98 6.96
CA ILE A 115 3.82 -24.70 8.10
C ILE A 115 3.09 -24.40 9.40
N LEU A 116 2.72 -23.13 9.66
CA LEU A 116 1.92 -22.76 10.83
C LEU A 116 0.57 -23.50 10.87
N ARG A 117 -0.08 -23.66 9.72
CA ARG A 117 -1.33 -24.44 9.63
C ARG A 117 -1.10 -25.94 9.82
N PHE A 118 -0.06 -26.52 9.21
CA PHE A 118 0.27 -27.93 9.42
C PHE A 118 0.67 -28.25 10.86
N LYS A 119 1.37 -27.33 11.55
CA LYS A 119 1.65 -27.43 12.98
C LYS A 119 0.34 -27.51 13.79
N ASN A 120 -0.62 -26.62 13.51
CA ASN A 120 -1.93 -26.67 14.16
C ASN A 120 -2.73 -27.95 13.85
N ILE A 121 -2.66 -28.48 12.63
CA ILE A 121 -3.29 -29.75 12.27
C ILE A 121 -2.66 -30.91 13.04
N THR A 122 -1.33 -30.94 13.13
CA THR A 122 -0.58 -31.97 13.89
C THR A 122 -0.97 -31.96 15.36
N ALA A 123 -1.01 -30.77 15.97
CA ALA A 123 -1.41 -30.59 17.36
C ALA A 123 -2.84 -31.09 17.61
N LYS A 124 -3.80 -30.78 16.73
CA LYS A 124 -5.19 -31.28 16.83
C LYS A 124 -5.29 -32.80 16.72
N ARG A 125 -4.38 -33.44 15.96
CA ARG A 125 -4.33 -34.90 15.81
C ARG A 125 -3.64 -35.59 16.99
N ASN A 126 -3.06 -34.85 17.95
CA ASN A 126 -2.31 -35.36 19.10
C ASN A 126 -1.14 -36.30 18.72
N ILE A 127 -0.36 -35.92 17.70
CA ILE A 127 0.75 -36.75 17.20
C ILE A 127 2.09 -36.12 17.60
N PRO A 128 2.72 -36.59 18.70
CA PRO A 128 3.93 -35.96 19.26
C PRO A 128 5.19 -36.17 18.39
N ALA A 129 5.13 -37.04 17.39
CA ALA A 129 6.25 -37.44 16.53
C ALA A 129 6.91 -36.28 15.77
N LEU A 130 6.08 -35.33 15.31
CA LEU A 130 6.56 -34.16 14.57
C LEU A 130 6.83 -32.97 15.49
N ASP A 131 6.28 -32.97 16.71
CA ASP A 131 6.45 -31.93 17.73
C ASP A 131 7.73 -32.10 18.56
N LYS A 132 8.27 -33.32 18.67
CA LYS A 132 9.52 -33.62 19.38
C LYS A 132 10.56 -34.24 18.45
N TYR A 133 11.11 -33.45 17.53
CA TYR A 133 12.28 -33.87 16.77
C TYR A 133 13.55 -33.51 17.55
N THR A 134 14.42 -34.49 17.79
CA THR A 134 15.71 -34.28 18.47
C THR A 134 16.81 -34.33 17.42
N HIS A 135 17.28 -33.16 16.98
CA HIS A 135 18.54 -33.12 16.24
C HIS A 135 19.67 -33.42 17.24
N THR A 136 20.29 -34.58 17.09
CA THR A 136 21.56 -34.86 17.78
C THR A 136 22.60 -33.88 17.21
N HIS A 137 23.35 -33.18 18.05
CA HIS A 137 24.55 -32.37 17.73
C HIS A 137 24.54 -30.83 17.86
N THR A 138 23.70 -30.21 18.70
CA THR A 138 24.09 -28.90 19.28
C THR A 138 23.44 -28.66 20.63
N ARG A 139 24.28 -28.30 21.61
CA ARG A 139 23.96 -28.05 23.02
C ARG A 139 23.02 -26.84 23.18
N SER A 140 21.71 -27.07 23.25
CA SER A 140 20.81 -26.40 24.20
C SER A 140 19.53 -27.24 24.32
N SER A 141 19.01 -27.36 25.54
CA SER A 141 17.98 -28.33 25.93
C SER A 141 16.57 -27.90 25.53
N ALA A 142 16.31 -27.72 24.23
CA ALA A 142 14.97 -27.52 23.68
C ALA A 142 14.70 -28.59 22.61
N SER A 143 13.71 -29.47 22.82
CA SER A 143 13.14 -30.24 21.72
C SER A 143 12.56 -29.26 20.70
N CYS A 144 13.12 -29.26 19.49
CA CYS A 144 12.64 -28.39 18.41
C CYS A 144 11.87 -29.27 17.42
N SER A 145 10.58 -29.03 17.26
CA SER A 145 9.74 -29.78 16.31
C SER A 145 10.29 -29.69 14.88
N TYR A 146 9.97 -30.67 14.02
CA TYR A 146 10.31 -30.56 12.58
C TYR A 146 9.76 -29.25 11.99
N TRP A 147 8.56 -28.86 12.42
CA TRP A 147 7.92 -27.62 11.99
C TRP A 147 8.68 -26.36 12.42
N GLU A 148 9.21 -26.33 13.65
CA GLU A 148 10.03 -25.22 14.14
C GLU A 148 11.36 -25.13 13.38
N ALA A 149 12.03 -26.25 13.11
CA ALA A 149 13.25 -26.25 12.30
C ALA A 149 13.01 -25.66 10.90
N VAL A 150 11.85 -25.95 10.28
CA VAL A 150 11.47 -25.34 9.00
C VAL A 150 11.22 -23.83 9.14
N LEU A 151 10.51 -23.41 10.18
CA LEU A 151 10.24 -21.99 10.44
C LEU A 151 11.52 -21.20 10.74
N GLU A 152 12.47 -21.78 11.48
CA GLU A 152 13.79 -21.21 11.77
C GLU A 152 14.64 -20.98 10.51
N MET A 153 14.38 -21.72 9.42
CA MET A 153 15.00 -21.46 8.12
C MET A 153 14.26 -20.38 7.32
N LEU A 154 12.92 -20.40 7.36
CA LEU A 154 12.09 -19.53 6.51
C LEU A 154 12.03 -18.08 7.03
N TRP A 155 11.86 -17.87 8.34
CA TRP A 155 11.70 -16.52 8.92
C TRP A 155 12.93 -15.63 8.66
N PRO A 156 14.18 -16.06 8.94
CA PRO A 156 15.35 -15.21 8.68
C PRO A 156 15.50 -14.85 7.20
N ARG A 157 15.13 -15.77 6.29
CA ARG A 157 15.18 -15.48 4.86
C ARG A 157 14.11 -14.46 4.45
N PHE A 158 12.89 -14.59 4.95
CA PHE A 158 11.82 -13.62 4.70
C PHE A 158 12.23 -12.22 5.18
N GLU A 159 12.72 -12.12 6.42
CA GLU A 159 13.19 -10.86 7.00
C GLU A 159 14.32 -10.26 6.16
N LEU A 160 15.32 -11.05 5.78
CA LEU A 160 16.43 -10.60 4.93
C LEU A 160 15.93 -10.02 3.60
N ILE A 161 14.98 -10.68 2.92
CA ILE A 161 14.44 -10.17 1.65
C ILE A 161 13.73 -8.82 1.86
N LEU A 162 12.95 -8.66 2.93
CA LEU A 162 12.31 -7.37 3.24
C LEU A 162 13.36 -6.29 3.54
N GLU A 163 14.36 -6.59 4.35
CA GLU A 163 15.45 -5.66 4.68
C GLU A 163 16.19 -5.22 3.40
N MET A 164 16.46 -6.15 2.49
CA MET A 164 17.05 -5.84 1.17
C MET A 164 16.14 -4.94 0.33
N ASN A 165 14.83 -5.18 0.33
CA ASN A 165 13.87 -4.34 -0.41
C ASN A 165 13.80 -2.92 0.17
N ILE A 166 13.74 -2.79 1.50
CA ILE A 166 13.77 -1.51 2.22
C ILE A 166 15.02 -0.74 1.85
N GLN A 167 16.19 -1.39 1.92
CA GLN A 167 17.47 -0.77 1.60
C GLN A 167 17.55 -0.37 0.11
N SER A 168 17.04 -1.21 -0.79
CA SER A 168 16.99 -0.91 -2.22
C SER A 168 16.18 0.36 -2.52
N ILE A 169 15.07 0.58 -1.83
CA ILE A 169 14.24 1.79 -2.01
C ILE A 169 14.94 3.00 -1.40
N ARG A 170 15.51 2.84 -0.19
CA ARG A 170 16.26 3.90 0.50
C ARG A 170 17.40 4.47 -0.35
N ASP A 171 18.18 3.58 -0.98
CA ASP A 171 19.38 3.90 -1.77
C ASP A 171 19.06 4.27 -3.22
N THR A 172 17.78 4.32 -3.59
CA THR A 172 17.38 4.67 -4.96
C THR A 172 17.73 6.11 -5.27
N ASP A 173 18.41 6.28 -6.41
CA ASP A 173 18.74 7.57 -7.02
C ASP A 173 17.70 7.90 -8.09
N PRO A 174 16.85 8.94 -7.91
CA PRO A 174 15.83 9.33 -8.86
C PRO A 174 16.34 9.52 -10.30
N GLN A 175 17.57 10.00 -10.46
CA GLN A 175 18.14 10.31 -11.78
C GLN A 175 18.48 9.05 -12.59
N LYS A 176 18.65 7.92 -11.91
CA LYS A 176 18.93 6.62 -12.55
C LYS A 176 17.67 5.87 -12.99
N LEU A 177 16.49 6.38 -12.66
CA LEU A 177 15.21 5.74 -12.96
C LEU A 177 14.61 6.13 -14.32
N GLY A 178 15.35 6.93 -15.10
CA GLY A 178 14.96 7.32 -16.46
C GLY A 178 14.13 8.59 -16.50
N VAL A 179 13.34 8.75 -17.57
CA VAL A 179 12.54 9.96 -17.77
C VAL A 179 11.39 9.99 -16.77
N LEU A 180 11.34 11.04 -15.97
CA LEU A 180 10.29 11.28 -14.99
C LEU A 180 9.08 11.92 -15.66
N ASP A 181 7.90 11.35 -15.40
CA ASP A 181 6.61 11.95 -15.70
C ASP A 181 5.75 12.03 -14.43
N THR A 182 4.64 12.75 -14.49
CA THR A 182 3.76 12.96 -13.32
C THR A 182 2.86 11.76 -13.01
N ARG A 183 3.00 10.63 -13.72
CA ARG A 183 2.16 9.44 -13.50
C ARG A 183 2.65 8.65 -12.29
N PRO A 184 1.83 7.73 -11.75
CA PRO A 184 2.25 6.87 -10.65
C PRO A 184 3.49 6.05 -11.05
N HIS A 185 4.51 6.08 -10.21
CA HIS A 185 5.76 5.35 -10.45
C HIS A 185 5.55 3.85 -10.25
N TYR A 186 6.22 3.00 -11.03
CA TYR A 186 6.00 1.54 -10.92
C TYR A 186 6.41 0.96 -9.55
N ILE A 187 7.36 1.60 -8.85
CA ILE A 187 7.82 1.18 -7.51
C ILE A 187 6.70 1.34 -6.48
N THR A 188 5.95 2.44 -6.51
CA THR A 188 4.83 2.66 -5.57
C THR A 188 3.73 1.64 -5.79
N ARG A 189 3.47 1.24 -7.04
CA ARG A 189 2.51 0.18 -7.34
C ARG A 189 2.96 -1.18 -6.82
N ARG A 190 4.23 -1.54 -7.06
CA ARG A 190 4.82 -2.78 -6.53
C ARG A 190 4.76 -2.84 -5.01
N TYR A 191 5.05 -1.71 -4.35
CA TYR A 191 4.89 -1.59 -2.90
C TYR A 191 3.46 -1.87 -2.46
N ALA A 192 2.46 -1.21 -3.06
CA ALA A 192 1.06 -1.37 -2.63
C ALA A 192 0.55 -2.81 -2.87
N GLU A 193 0.88 -3.42 -4.02
CA GLU A 193 0.52 -4.82 -4.32
C GLU A 193 1.22 -5.80 -3.36
N PHE A 194 2.47 -5.50 -2.98
CA PHE A 194 3.25 -6.33 -2.08
C PHE A 194 2.76 -6.22 -0.63
N SER A 195 2.66 -4.99 -0.10
CA SER A 195 2.23 -4.71 1.29
C SER A 195 0.84 -5.30 1.54
N SER A 196 -0.13 -5.02 0.65
CA SER A 196 -1.48 -5.58 0.76
C SER A 196 -1.49 -7.11 0.75
N GLY A 197 -0.66 -7.75 -0.08
CA GLY A 197 -0.52 -9.20 -0.11
C GLY A 197 0.03 -9.79 1.19
N ILE A 198 1.10 -9.21 1.74
CA ILE A 198 1.67 -9.67 3.02
C ILE A 198 0.69 -9.44 4.17
N VAL A 199 0.04 -8.27 4.23
CA VAL A 199 -0.96 -7.95 5.25
C VAL A 199 -2.12 -8.96 5.21
N SER A 200 -2.65 -9.29 4.02
CA SER A 200 -3.72 -10.29 3.85
C SER A 200 -3.35 -11.63 4.47
N ILE A 201 -2.17 -12.15 4.13
CA ILE A 201 -1.68 -13.43 4.65
C ILE A 201 -1.46 -13.37 6.18
N ASN A 202 -0.87 -12.27 6.67
CA ASN A 202 -0.49 -12.09 8.08
C ASN A 202 -1.70 -12.02 9.03
N GLN A 203 -2.91 -11.75 8.54
CA GLN A 203 -4.13 -11.68 9.38
C GLN A 203 -4.39 -12.98 10.15
N THR A 204 -4.07 -14.15 9.60
CA THR A 204 -4.38 -15.42 10.28
C THR A 204 -3.38 -15.78 11.37
N PHE A 205 -2.11 -15.41 11.19
CA PHE A 205 -1.04 -15.66 12.16
C PHE A 205 -0.18 -14.41 12.28
N PRO A 206 -0.66 -13.38 13.02
CA PRO A 206 0.04 -12.11 13.09
C PRO A 206 1.45 -12.25 13.64
N ASN A 207 2.42 -11.68 12.93
CA ASN A 207 3.81 -11.60 13.36
C ASN A 207 4.25 -10.13 13.54
N GLU A 208 4.68 -9.76 14.75
CA GLU A 208 5.06 -8.39 15.09
C GLU A 208 6.28 -7.90 14.30
N ARG A 209 7.29 -8.75 14.13
CA ARG A 209 8.51 -8.42 13.37
C ARG A 209 8.20 -8.10 11.91
N THR A 210 7.26 -8.83 11.31
CA THR A 210 6.74 -8.56 9.96
C THR A 210 6.06 -7.18 9.91
N ASN A 211 5.22 -6.85 10.89
CA ASN A 211 4.56 -5.54 10.95
C ASN A 211 5.58 -4.38 11.09
N VAL A 212 6.65 -4.58 11.87
CA VAL A 212 7.74 -3.60 12.00
C VAL A 212 8.46 -3.38 10.66
N LEU A 213 8.80 -4.47 9.95
CA LEU A 213 9.46 -4.37 8.64
C LEU A 213 8.56 -3.72 7.58
N LEU A 214 7.26 -4.02 7.57
CA LEU A 214 6.30 -3.35 6.69
C LEU A 214 6.20 -1.85 6.99
N GLY A 215 6.17 -1.46 8.27
CA GLY A 215 6.20 -0.04 8.66
C GLY A 215 7.48 0.67 8.23
N GLN A 216 8.64 0.01 8.31
CA GLN A 216 9.90 0.56 7.78
C GLN A 216 9.86 0.71 6.25
N LEU A 217 9.30 -0.28 5.55
CA LEU A 217 9.13 -0.24 4.10
C LEU A 217 8.22 0.92 3.68
N GLN A 218 7.11 1.14 4.40
CA GLN A 218 6.22 2.28 4.18
C GLN A 218 6.98 3.61 4.26
N ILE A 219 7.76 3.82 5.34
CA ILE A 219 8.53 5.05 5.54
C ILE A 219 9.51 5.28 4.39
N GLU A 220 10.23 4.25 3.94
CA GLU A 220 11.17 4.40 2.83
C GLU A 220 10.46 4.68 1.50
N VAL A 221 9.26 4.14 1.27
CA VAL A 221 8.46 4.45 0.09
C VAL A 221 7.93 5.88 0.14
N GLU A 222 7.47 6.36 1.28
CA GLU A 222 7.07 7.76 1.44
C GLU A 222 8.23 8.72 1.16
N ASN A 223 9.41 8.43 1.71
CA ASN A 223 10.64 9.19 1.43
C ASN A 223 11.03 9.13 -0.04
N PHE A 224 10.93 7.96 -0.67
CA PHE A 224 11.20 7.77 -2.09
C PHE A 224 10.28 8.65 -2.94
N VAL A 225 8.97 8.65 -2.68
CA VAL A 225 8.02 9.48 -3.46
C VAL A 225 8.34 10.97 -3.31
N LEU A 226 8.71 11.43 -2.10
CA LEU A 226 9.13 12.82 -1.89
C LEU A 226 10.42 13.17 -2.63
N LYS A 227 11.43 12.29 -2.62
CA LYS A 227 12.67 12.46 -3.40
C LYS A 227 12.38 12.57 -4.90
N MET A 228 11.54 11.68 -5.42
CA MET A 228 11.13 11.70 -6.83
C MET A 228 10.35 12.96 -7.19
N ALA A 229 9.46 13.41 -6.30
CA ALA A 229 8.73 14.66 -6.48
C ALA A 229 9.70 15.85 -6.56
N ALA A 230 10.76 15.89 -5.76
CA ALA A 230 11.71 17.01 -5.74
C ALA A 230 12.48 17.21 -7.06
N GLU A 231 12.55 16.20 -7.93
CA GLU A 231 13.19 16.32 -9.25
C GLU A 231 12.35 17.14 -10.24
N PHE A 232 11.05 17.35 -9.98
CA PHE A 232 10.22 18.19 -10.85
C PHE A 232 10.48 19.68 -10.58
N PRO A 233 10.67 20.50 -11.63
CA PRO A 233 11.06 21.90 -11.47
C PRO A 233 9.93 22.79 -10.93
N SER A 234 8.66 22.47 -11.25
CA SER A 234 7.51 23.27 -10.85
C SER A 234 6.80 22.66 -9.65
N ARG A 235 6.44 23.46 -8.64
CA ARG A 235 5.69 22.97 -7.47
C ARG A 235 4.39 22.26 -7.87
N ARG A 236 3.72 22.78 -8.90
CA ARG A 236 2.56 22.16 -9.53
C ARG A 236 2.83 20.71 -9.94
N ASP A 237 3.89 20.42 -10.68
CA ASP A 237 4.20 19.06 -11.14
C ASP A 237 4.61 18.14 -9.99
N GLN A 238 5.33 18.67 -8.99
CA GLN A 238 5.65 17.93 -7.75
C GLN A 238 4.37 17.44 -7.06
N LEU A 239 3.38 18.32 -6.93
CA LEU A 239 2.10 18.00 -6.29
C LEU A 239 1.26 17.02 -7.13
N ILE A 240 1.23 17.17 -8.45
CA ILE A 240 0.54 16.22 -9.34
C ILE A 240 1.14 14.82 -9.18
N PHE A 241 2.47 14.71 -9.21
CA PHE A 241 3.16 13.43 -9.02
C PHE A 241 2.84 12.80 -7.66
N LEU A 242 2.89 13.59 -6.57
CA LEU A 242 2.55 13.13 -5.22
C LEU A 242 1.12 12.59 -5.15
N ILE A 243 0.14 13.37 -5.61
CA ILE A 243 -1.28 13.02 -5.60
C ILE A 243 -1.52 11.75 -6.42
N ASN A 244 -0.97 11.66 -7.63
CA ASN A 244 -1.15 10.48 -8.49
C ASN A 244 -0.57 9.21 -7.83
N ASN A 245 0.59 9.30 -7.19
CA ASN A 245 1.18 8.15 -6.49
C ASN A 245 0.38 7.74 -5.26
N TYR A 246 -0.06 8.68 -4.43
CA TYR A 246 -0.88 8.37 -3.24
C TYR A 246 -2.26 7.82 -3.62
N ASP A 247 -2.93 8.39 -4.62
CA ASP A 247 -4.23 7.89 -5.12
C ASP A 247 -4.12 6.46 -5.65
N MET A 248 -3.07 6.15 -6.41
CA MET A 248 -2.84 4.81 -6.94
C MET A 248 -2.54 3.80 -5.82
N MET A 249 -1.66 4.15 -4.87
CA MET A 249 -1.37 3.27 -3.74
C MET A 249 -2.61 3.00 -2.90
N LEU A 250 -3.40 4.03 -2.59
CA LEU A 250 -4.67 3.89 -1.88
C LEU A 250 -5.66 3.01 -2.64
N GLY A 251 -5.78 3.20 -3.96
CA GLY A 251 -6.65 2.36 -4.79
C GLY A 251 -6.32 0.87 -4.67
N VAL A 252 -5.03 0.51 -4.64
CA VAL A 252 -4.59 -0.89 -4.48
C VAL A 252 -4.75 -1.37 -3.03
N LEU A 253 -4.40 -0.55 -2.04
CA LEU A 253 -4.48 -0.93 -0.62
C LEU A 253 -5.94 -1.15 -0.19
N MET A 254 -6.87 -0.30 -0.61
CA MET A 254 -8.29 -0.38 -0.26
C MET A 254 -9.01 -1.56 -0.92
N GLU A 255 -8.49 -2.14 -2.01
CA GLU A 255 -9.08 -3.35 -2.61
C GLU A 255 -8.93 -4.61 -1.72
N ARG A 256 -7.98 -4.60 -0.77
CA ARG A 256 -7.59 -5.80 0.00
C ARG A 256 -7.45 -5.60 1.49
N ALA A 257 -7.15 -4.38 1.95
CA ALA A 257 -7.11 -4.04 3.35
C ALA A 257 -8.53 -3.70 3.86
N ALA A 258 -8.77 -3.86 5.16
CA ALA A 258 -9.92 -3.22 5.78
C ALA A 258 -9.72 -1.69 5.70
N ASP A 259 -10.81 -0.95 5.43
CA ASP A 259 -10.80 0.50 5.23
C ASP A 259 -10.12 1.29 6.37
N ASP A 260 -10.00 0.70 7.57
CA ASP A 260 -9.48 1.33 8.80
C ASP A 260 -8.02 0.97 9.15
N SER A 261 -7.22 0.47 8.20
CA SER A 261 -5.80 0.21 8.50
C SER A 261 -5.00 1.51 8.68
N LYS A 262 -4.04 1.53 9.62
CA LYS A 262 -3.17 2.70 9.88
C LYS A 262 -2.41 3.17 8.63
N GLU A 263 -2.03 2.24 7.77
CA GLU A 263 -1.35 2.54 6.50
C GLU A 263 -2.28 3.31 5.54
N VAL A 264 -3.51 2.82 5.36
CA VAL A 264 -4.52 3.47 4.53
C VAL A 264 -4.84 4.87 5.08
N GLU A 265 -5.04 5.01 6.40
CA GLU A 265 -5.28 6.31 7.03
C GLU A 265 -4.12 7.29 6.79
N GLY A 266 -2.87 6.82 6.93
CA GLY A 266 -1.68 7.63 6.68
C GLY A 266 -1.62 8.18 5.25
N PHE A 267 -1.81 7.31 4.25
CA PHE A 267 -1.82 7.75 2.85
C PHE A 267 -3.04 8.63 2.51
N GLN A 268 -4.21 8.41 3.12
CA GLN A 268 -5.37 9.28 2.97
C GLN A 268 -5.07 10.70 3.46
N GLN A 269 -4.44 10.85 4.63
CA GLN A 269 -4.05 12.14 5.17
C GLN A 269 -3.03 12.84 4.26
N LEU A 270 -2.03 12.11 3.75
CA LEU A 270 -1.06 12.65 2.79
C LEU A 270 -1.72 13.11 1.49
N LEU A 271 -2.63 12.30 0.93
CA LEU A 271 -3.37 12.64 -0.29
C LEU A 271 -4.22 13.90 -0.08
N LEU A 272 -4.96 13.99 1.02
CA LEU A 272 -5.78 15.15 1.36
C LEU A 272 -4.94 16.41 1.51
N ALA A 273 -3.83 16.34 2.24
CA ALA A 273 -2.92 17.47 2.45
C ALA A 273 -2.34 18.00 1.13
N ARG A 274 -1.86 17.10 0.25
CA ARG A 274 -1.30 17.51 -1.05
C ARG A 274 -2.37 17.98 -2.02
N THR A 275 -3.57 17.41 -1.96
CA THR A 275 -4.72 17.88 -2.74
C THR A 275 -5.07 19.31 -2.37
N GLN A 276 -5.15 19.62 -1.06
CA GLN A 276 -5.42 20.97 -0.60
C GLN A 276 -4.35 21.96 -1.03
N GLU A 277 -3.07 21.58 -0.90
CA GLU A 277 -1.94 22.41 -1.36
C GLU A 277 -2.00 22.66 -2.88
N PHE A 278 -2.31 21.63 -3.66
CA PHE A 278 -2.46 21.74 -5.11
C PHE A 278 -3.62 22.66 -5.49
N ILE A 279 -4.74 22.60 -4.78
CA ILE A 279 -5.88 23.50 -4.99
C ILE A 279 -5.46 24.96 -4.79
N GLU A 280 -4.67 25.27 -3.76
CA GLU A 280 -4.16 26.62 -3.55
C GLU A 280 -3.20 27.05 -4.67
N GLU A 281 -2.29 26.16 -5.07
CA GLU A 281 -1.32 26.40 -6.14
C GLU A 281 -1.98 26.70 -7.49
N ILE A 282 -3.06 25.99 -7.87
CA ILE A 282 -3.76 26.25 -9.15
C ILE A 282 -4.67 27.47 -9.12
N LEU A 283 -5.16 27.87 -7.94
CA LEU A 283 -5.99 29.07 -7.79
C LEU A 283 -5.15 30.35 -7.71
N ALA A 284 -3.89 30.27 -7.30
CA ALA A 284 -3.02 31.42 -7.11
C ALA A 284 -2.76 32.24 -8.39
N PRO A 285 -2.44 31.67 -9.57
CA PRO A 285 -2.20 32.48 -10.77
C PRO A 285 -3.42 33.29 -11.24
N PRO A 286 -4.63 32.72 -11.40
CA PRO A 286 -5.80 33.48 -11.87
C PRO A 286 -6.48 34.32 -10.78
N PHE A 287 -6.39 33.92 -9.50
CA PHE A 287 -7.17 34.53 -8.42
C PHE A 287 -6.34 35.02 -7.23
N GLY A 288 -5.02 34.90 -7.26
CA GLY A 288 -4.12 35.20 -6.14
C GLY A 288 -4.25 36.63 -5.62
N GLY A 289 -4.45 37.61 -6.51
CA GLY A 289 -4.68 39.00 -6.09
C GLY A 289 -5.92 39.17 -5.20
N MET A 290 -7.02 38.48 -5.55
CA MET A 290 -8.25 38.47 -4.77
C MET A 290 -8.06 37.70 -3.46
N ILE A 291 -7.44 36.52 -3.53
CA ILE A 291 -7.19 35.67 -2.35
C ILE A 291 -6.35 36.41 -1.31
N THR A 292 -5.25 37.04 -1.73
CA THR A 292 -4.38 37.82 -0.84
C THR A 292 -5.11 39.00 -0.25
N PHE A 293 -5.90 39.74 -1.04
CA PHE A 293 -6.71 40.85 -0.52
C PHE A 293 -7.74 40.39 0.53
N VAL A 294 -8.40 39.25 0.30
CA VAL A 294 -9.36 38.68 1.26
C VAL A 294 -8.65 38.32 2.57
N LYS A 295 -7.53 37.58 2.51
CA LYS A 295 -6.74 37.19 3.69
C LYS A 295 -6.23 38.41 4.48
N GLU A 296 -5.69 39.43 3.79
CA GLU A 296 -5.23 40.68 4.41
C GLU A 296 -6.39 41.45 5.07
N SER A 297 -7.51 41.55 4.37
CA SER A 297 -8.69 42.29 4.85
C SER A 297 -9.36 41.59 6.04
N GLU A 298 -9.44 40.26 6.04
CA GLU A 298 -9.97 39.48 7.17
C GLU A 298 -9.10 39.68 8.42
N ALA A 299 -7.77 39.60 8.28
CA ALA A 299 -6.84 39.84 9.39
C ALA A 299 -6.92 41.27 9.95
N LEU A 300 -7.15 42.27 9.09
CA LEU A 300 -7.36 43.66 9.51
C LEU A 300 -8.73 43.89 10.14
N MET A 301 -9.76 43.19 9.65
CA MET A 301 -11.11 43.21 10.21
C MET A 301 -11.13 42.63 11.63
N GLU A 302 -10.44 41.52 11.87
CA GLU A 302 -10.29 40.93 13.21
C GLU A 302 -9.58 41.86 14.19
N LYS A 303 -8.62 42.67 13.71
CA LYS A 303 -7.89 43.67 14.51
C LYS A 303 -8.63 45.01 14.64
N GLY A 304 -9.79 45.18 14.00
CA GLY A 304 -10.53 46.44 13.98
C GLY A 304 -9.83 47.58 13.21
N GLN A 305 -8.90 47.24 12.31
CA GLN A 305 -8.05 48.20 11.58
C GLN A 305 -8.40 48.29 10.08
N LEU A 306 -9.65 48.00 9.72
CA LEU A 306 -10.11 47.97 8.34
C LEU A 306 -9.97 49.33 7.62
N ASP A 307 -9.96 50.43 8.37
CA ASP A 307 -9.77 51.79 7.83
C ASP A 307 -8.45 52.00 7.10
N LYS A 308 -7.43 51.16 7.36
CA LYS A 308 -6.15 51.20 6.64
C LYS A 308 -6.29 50.93 5.14
N LEU A 309 -7.34 50.21 4.73
CA LEU A 309 -7.61 49.86 3.33
C LEU A 309 -8.44 50.92 2.58
N LYS A 310 -8.80 52.06 3.21
CA LYS A 310 -9.59 53.12 2.54
C LYS A 310 -8.92 53.66 1.27
N ASN A 311 -7.60 53.65 1.22
CA ASN A 311 -6.82 54.18 0.10
C ASN A 311 -6.52 53.13 -0.99
N ASP A 312 -6.97 51.88 -0.83
CA ASP A 312 -6.73 50.78 -1.78
C ASP A 312 -7.76 50.77 -2.94
N GLU A 313 -8.48 51.87 -3.17
CA GLU A 313 -9.54 51.98 -4.20
C GLU A 313 -9.09 51.51 -5.59
N VAL A 314 -7.87 51.88 -6.00
CA VAL A 314 -7.30 51.47 -7.31
C VAL A 314 -7.13 49.95 -7.37
N ARG A 315 -6.57 49.35 -6.31
CA ARG A 315 -6.35 47.90 -6.20
C ARG A 315 -7.69 47.15 -6.21
N ILE A 316 -8.67 47.61 -5.43
CA ILE A 316 -10.01 47.02 -5.37
C ILE A 316 -10.68 47.08 -6.75
N THR A 317 -10.57 48.22 -7.43
CA THR A 317 -11.17 48.41 -8.76
C THR A 317 -10.56 47.45 -9.79
N GLN A 318 -9.23 47.28 -9.76
CA GLN A 318 -8.53 46.32 -10.62
C GLN A 318 -8.94 44.88 -10.33
N LEU A 319 -9.10 44.50 -9.04
CA LEU A 319 -9.52 43.16 -8.65
C LEU A 319 -10.95 42.84 -9.10
N VAL A 320 -11.91 43.75 -8.91
CA VAL A 320 -13.31 43.53 -9.32
C VAL A 320 -13.40 43.39 -10.83
N ARG A 321 -12.85 44.34 -11.60
CA ARG A 321 -12.92 44.32 -13.07
C ARG A 321 -12.12 43.17 -13.66
N GLY A 322 -10.93 42.92 -13.11
CA GLY A 322 -10.08 41.79 -13.48
C GLY A 322 -10.81 40.46 -13.31
N PHE A 323 -11.35 40.21 -12.12
CA PHE A 323 -12.15 39.02 -11.85
C PHE A 323 -13.33 38.93 -12.82
N SER A 324 -14.12 39.99 -12.97
CA SER A 324 -15.31 39.99 -13.83
C SER A 324 -15.03 39.65 -15.29
N SER A 325 -13.85 40.01 -15.79
CA SER A 325 -13.46 39.76 -17.19
C SER A 325 -12.89 38.36 -17.45
N THR A 326 -12.18 37.74 -16.50
CA THR A 326 -11.39 36.52 -16.78
C THR A 326 -11.88 35.26 -16.08
N TRP A 327 -12.71 35.37 -15.03
CA TRP A 327 -13.02 34.23 -14.15
C TRP A 327 -13.58 33.00 -14.88
N LYS A 328 -14.47 33.17 -15.88
CA LYS A 328 -15.07 32.05 -16.63
C LYS A 328 -14.01 31.25 -17.38
N GLN A 329 -13.18 31.94 -18.14
CA GLN A 329 -12.10 31.34 -18.91
C GLN A 329 -11.07 30.67 -18.00
N SER A 330 -10.74 31.31 -16.87
CA SER A 330 -9.83 30.76 -15.87
C SER A 330 -10.37 29.47 -15.24
N VAL A 331 -11.67 29.42 -14.90
CA VAL A 331 -12.33 28.23 -14.36
C VAL A 331 -12.37 27.09 -15.39
N GLU A 332 -12.66 27.40 -16.65
CA GLU A 332 -12.67 26.41 -17.73
C GLU A 332 -11.28 25.83 -17.97
N SER A 333 -10.26 26.69 -18.09
CA SER A 333 -8.86 26.28 -18.25
C SER A 333 -8.38 25.44 -17.08
N LEU A 334 -8.69 25.84 -15.85
CA LEU A 334 -8.34 25.08 -14.65
C LEU A 334 -8.98 23.68 -14.68
N SER A 335 -10.25 23.58 -15.04
CA SER A 335 -10.96 22.30 -15.11
C SER A 335 -10.34 21.36 -16.16
N GLN A 336 -10.01 21.89 -17.35
CA GLN A 336 -9.36 21.10 -18.40
C GLN A 336 -7.95 20.64 -17.98
N ASP A 337 -7.18 21.51 -17.35
CA ASP A 337 -5.84 21.22 -16.85
C ASP A 337 -5.84 20.13 -15.78
N VAL A 338 -6.75 20.21 -14.82
CA VAL A 338 -6.90 19.20 -13.75
C VAL A 338 -7.24 17.84 -14.37
N MET A 339 -8.20 17.77 -15.30
CA MET A 339 -8.57 16.51 -15.96
C MET A 339 -7.44 15.88 -16.78
N ARG A 340 -6.49 16.67 -17.27
CA ARG A 340 -5.29 16.15 -17.98
C ARG A 340 -4.18 15.70 -17.04
N SER A 341 -4.17 16.22 -15.80
CA SER A 341 -3.08 16.01 -14.84
C SER A 341 -3.23 14.73 -14.01
N PHE A 342 -4.48 14.31 -13.75
CA PHE A 342 -4.76 13.16 -12.87
C PHE A 342 -5.24 11.95 -13.67
N THR A 343 -4.60 10.80 -13.45
CA THR A 343 -4.94 9.55 -14.15
C THR A 343 -6.28 8.96 -13.73
N ASN A 344 -6.73 9.26 -12.51
CA ASN A 344 -8.02 8.84 -11.97
C ASN A 344 -9.04 9.98 -12.11
N PHE A 345 -10.04 9.77 -12.97
CA PHE A 345 -11.08 10.78 -13.23
C PHE A 345 -11.94 11.13 -12.02
N LYS A 346 -12.14 10.19 -11.08
CA LYS A 346 -12.87 10.46 -9.83
C LYS A 346 -12.07 11.41 -8.94
N ASN A 347 -10.76 11.17 -8.82
CA ASN A 347 -9.88 12.05 -8.08
C ASN A 347 -9.80 13.44 -8.73
N GLY A 348 -9.58 13.51 -10.05
CA GLY A 348 -9.60 14.79 -10.79
C GLY A 348 -10.91 15.57 -10.60
N THR A 349 -12.05 14.87 -10.63
CA THR A 349 -13.37 15.46 -10.34
C THR A 349 -13.45 16.03 -8.92
N SER A 350 -12.99 15.28 -7.92
CA SER A 350 -12.95 15.72 -6.52
C SER A 350 -12.09 16.99 -6.36
N ILE A 351 -10.93 17.03 -6.99
CA ILE A 351 -10.01 18.18 -6.98
C ILE A 351 -10.67 19.41 -7.60
N ILE A 352 -11.34 19.26 -8.74
CA ILE A 352 -12.11 20.35 -9.36
C ILE A 352 -13.17 20.85 -8.39
N GLN A 353 -13.94 19.95 -7.77
CA GLN A 353 -14.97 20.34 -6.81
C GLN A 353 -14.38 21.09 -5.61
N GLY A 354 -13.24 20.64 -5.08
CA GLY A 354 -12.51 21.31 -4.01
C GLY A 354 -12.06 22.72 -4.41
N ALA A 355 -11.41 22.86 -5.56
CA ALA A 355 -10.94 24.15 -6.08
C ALA A 355 -12.09 25.15 -6.32
N LEU A 356 -13.18 24.67 -6.92
CA LEU A 356 -14.37 25.47 -7.16
C LEU A 356 -15.06 25.90 -5.87
N THR A 357 -15.10 25.02 -4.87
CA THR A 357 -15.67 25.34 -3.54
C THR A 357 -14.81 26.39 -2.83
N GLN A 358 -13.49 26.22 -2.84
CA GLN A 358 -12.54 27.17 -2.26
C GLN A 358 -12.62 28.54 -2.96
N LEU A 359 -12.75 28.57 -4.29
CA LEU A 359 -12.93 29.81 -5.06
C LEU A 359 -14.21 30.54 -4.66
N ILE A 360 -15.34 29.83 -4.53
CA ILE A 360 -16.61 30.42 -4.08
C ILE A 360 -16.47 31.00 -2.67
N GLN A 361 -15.79 30.30 -1.76
CA GLN A 361 -15.54 30.80 -0.41
C GLN A 361 -14.74 32.10 -0.41
N TYR A 362 -13.64 32.16 -1.17
CA TYR A 362 -12.86 33.40 -1.30
C TYR A 362 -13.67 34.53 -1.93
N TYR A 363 -14.44 34.25 -2.98
CA TYR A 363 -15.28 35.28 -3.61
C TYR A 363 -16.41 35.76 -2.69
N HIS A 364 -16.99 34.86 -1.88
CA HIS A 364 -17.95 35.24 -0.85
C HIS A 364 -17.31 36.15 0.22
N GLY A 365 -16.12 35.80 0.70
CA GLY A 365 -15.33 36.64 1.61
C GLY A 365 -15.05 38.02 1.01
N PHE A 366 -14.63 38.07 -0.25
CA PHE A 366 -14.41 39.31 -1.00
C PHE A 366 -15.68 40.18 -1.05
N HIS A 367 -16.83 39.59 -1.36
CA HIS A 367 -18.12 40.29 -1.38
C HIS A 367 -18.53 40.80 0.01
N LYS A 368 -18.27 40.02 1.07
CA LYS A 368 -18.54 40.40 2.47
C LYS A 368 -17.67 41.58 2.91
N ILE A 369 -16.38 41.58 2.57
CA ILE A 369 -15.44 42.68 2.87
C ILE A 369 -15.90 43.95 2.16
N LEU A 370 -16.18 43.90 0.86
CA LEU A 370 -16.62 45.06 0.09
C LEU A 370 -18.00 45.59 0.51
N SER A 371 -18.78 44.79 1.25
CA SER A 371 -20.06 45.22 1.82
C SER A 371 -19.90 46.09 3.08
N GLN A 372 -18.70 46.17 3.67
CA GLN A 372 -18.44 46.94 4.88
C GLN A 372 -18.64 48.45 4.67
N PRO A 373 -18.98 49.22 5.73
CA PRO A 373 -19.20 50.67 5.64
C PRO A 373 -18.02 51.44 5.03
N THR A 374 -16.81 50.99 5.33
CA THR A 374 -15.53 51.54 4.84
C THR A 374 -15.45 51.67 3.33
N PHE A 375 -16.15 50.79 2.58
CA PHE A 375 -16.11 50.72 1.13
C PHE A 375 -17.44 51.14 0.46
N ARG A 376 -18.37 51.77 1.19
CA ARG A 376 -19.68 52.16 0.65
C ARG A 376 -19.63 53.19 -0.48
N SER A 377 -18.60 54.03 -0.51
CA SER A 377 -18.42 55.04 -1.55
C SER A 377 -17.88 54.49 -2.88
N LEU A 378 -17.40 53.24 -2.91
CA LEU A 378 -16.78 52.67 -4.10
C LEU A 378 -17.82 52.29 -5.16
N ALA A 379 -17.82 53.01 -6.29
CA ALA A 379 -18.74 52.77 -7.40
C ALA A 379 -18.59 51.38 -8.05
N VAL A 380 -17.37 50.82 -8.03
CA VAL A 380 -17.02 49.52 -8.63
C VAL A 380 -17.77 48.34 -7.99
N ARG A 381 -18.39 48.53 -6.81
CA ARG A 381 -19.21 47.50 -6.17
C ARG A 381 -20.41 47.06 -7.01
N SER A 382 -20.92 47.94 -7.87
CA SER A 382 -22.02 47.61 -8.78
C SER A 382 -21.60 46.64 -9.90
N GLU A 383 -20.28 46.53 -10.15
CA GLU A 383 -19.68 45.66 -11.17
C GLU A 383 -19.34 44.26 -10.62
N LEU A 384 -19.62 44.00 -9.33
CA LEU A 384 -19.44 42.68 -8.73
C LEU A 384 -20.39 41.67 -9.35
N ILE A 385 -19.85 40.50 -9.71
CA ILE A 385 -20.67 39.39 -10.16
C ILE A 385 -21.54 38.88 -9.01
N ASN A 386 -22.81 38.64 -9.32
CA ASN A 386 -23.73 38.04 -8.38
C ASN A 386 -23.23 36.64 -7.95
N LEU A 387 -23.12 36.41 -6.64
CA LEU A 387 -22.63 35.16 -6.07
C LEU A 387 -23.45 33.94 -6.56
N HIS A 388 -24.77 34.06 -6.69
CA HIS A 388 -25.61 32.98 -7.18
C HIS A 388 -25.28 32.64 -8.63
N HIS A 389 -25.05 33.65 -9.47
CA HIS A 389 -24.63 33.44 -10.86
C HIS A 389 -23.27 32.72 -10.94
N LEU A 390 -22.30 33.13 -10.11
CA LEU A 390 -21.02 32.43 -10.00
C LEU A 390 -21.22 30.95 -9.60
N MET A 391 -22.02 30.69 -8.55
CA MET A 391 -22.31 29.33 -8.10
C MET A 391 -22.98 28.45 -9.17
N VAL A 392 -23.94 29.00 -9.92
CA VAL A 392 -24.63 28.27 -10.98
C VAL A 392 -23.68 27.92 -12.12
N GLU A 393 -22.83 28.86 -12.53
CA GLU A 393 -21.87 28.63 -13.61
C GLU A 393 -20.79 27.63 -13.19
N VAL A 394 -20.25 27.77 -11.99
CA VAL A 394 -19.25 26.87 -11.41
C VAL A 394 -19.80 25.44 -11.27
N LYS A 395 -21.10 25.29 -10.97
CA LYS A 395 -21.76 23.97 -10.93
C LYS A 395 -21.76 23.26 -12.29
N LYS A 396 -21.71 23.97 -13.42
CA LYS A 396 -21.65 23.34 -14.76
C LYS A 396 -20.34 22.60 -15.00
N HIS A 397 -19.28 22.99 -14.30
CA HIS A 397 -17.97 22.36 -14.38
C HIS A 397 -17.83 21.17 -13.43
N LYS A 398 -18.86 20.83 -12.65
CA LYS A 398 -18.89 19.57 -11.91
C LYS A 398 -19.17 18.43 -12.89
N PRO A 399 -18.23 17.49 -13.08
CA PRO A 399 -18.50 16.28 -13.84
C PRO A 399 -19.61 15.48 -13.15
N ASN A 400 -20.64 15.09 -13.92
CA ASN A 400 -21.64 14.13 -13.47
C ASN A 400 -21.10 12.73 -13.77
N PHE A 401 -20.36 12.13 -12.85
CA PHE A 401 -19.91 10.74 -12.95
C PHE A 401 -20.29 9.95 -11.71
#